data_AF-A0A7C5KDH4-F1
#
_entry.id   AF-A0A7C5KDH4-F1
#
_cell.length_a   1.000
_cell.length_b   1.000
_cell.length_c   1.000
_cell.angle_alpha   90.00
_cell.angle_beta   90.00
_cell.angle_gamma   90.00
#
_symmetry.space_group_name_H-M   'P 1'
#
loop_
_entity.id
_entity.type
_entity.pdbx_description
1 polymer ?
#
loop_
_entity_poly.entity_id
_entity_poly.type
_entity_poly.pdbx_seq_one_letter_code
_entity_poly.pdbx_strand_id
1 'polypeptide(L)'
;MNKWLPHGFETAKARADLVLTQIEKGEITFERAREDLGTWPPEVKHGGILGRKSRNELRRDLGESEYTDFIQGYSMGDFLFDEAPVGKIVGPLRSVDGWYLAKVVRRYPATQAVTLKDPKMKEMIVQEYLVRKFMAWADEVAARIRLE
;
A
#
# COMPACT_ATOMS: atom_id res chain seq x y z
N MET A 1 -11.20 -14.99 -1.98
CA MET A 1 -10.08 -14.80 -1.04
C MET A 1 -9.12 -15.98 -1.24
N ASN A 2 -8.07 -15.79 -2.05
CA ASN A 2 -7.21 -16.89 -2.54
C ASN A 2 -5.97 -17.15 -1.65
N LYS A 3 -5.78 -16.35 -0.60
CA LYS A 3 -4.57 -16.31 0.24
C LYS A 3 -4.15 -17.67 0.82
N TRP A 4 -5.11 -18.56 1.08
CA TRP A 4 -4.90 -19.85 1.74
C TRP A 4 -4.93 -21.05 0.79
N LEU A 5 -5.11 -20.81 -0.52
CA LEU A 5 -5.09 -21.87 -1.53
C LEU A 5 -3.64 -22.09 -2.00
N PRO A 6 -3.24 -23.33 -2.31
CA PRO A 6 -2.00 -23.61 -3.02
C PRO A 6 -1.92 -22.75 -4.30
N HIS A 7 -0.79 -22.08 -4.54
CA HIS A 7 -0.58 -21.15 -5.67
C HIS A 7 -1.54 -19.93 -5.71
N GLY A 8 -2.24 -19.64 -4.62
CA GLY A 8 -3.20 -18.54 -4.55
C GLY A 8 -2.59 -17.15 -4.80
N PHE A 9 -1.34 -16.93 -4.35
CA PHE A 9 -0.62 -15.68 -4.61
C PHE A 9 -0.13 -15.57 -6.06
N GLU A 10 0.35 -16.65 -6.66
CA GLU A 10 0.84 -16.66 -8.04
C GLU A 10 -0.32 -16.42 -9.02
N THR A 11 -1.45 -17.09 -8.79
CA THR A 11 -2.68 -16.90 -9.56
C THR A 11 -3.24 -15.49 -9.40
N ALA A 12 -3.23 -14.92 -8.19
CA ALA A 12 -3.63 -13.53 -7.96
C ALA A 12 -2.73 -12.54 -8.70
N LYS A 13 -1.41 -12.78 -8.71
CA LYS A 13 -0.46 -11.95 -9.46
C LYS A 13 -0.74 -12.01 -10.96
N ALA A 14 -0.85 -13.22 -11.53
CA ALA A 14 -1.11 -13.41 -12.95
C ALA A 14 -2.42 -12.76 -13.40
N ARG A 15 -3.45 -12.81 -12.54
CA ARG A 15 -4.71 -12.09 -12.78
C ARG A 15 -4.52 -10.57 -12.78
N ALA A 16 -3.76 -10.03 -11.83
CA ALA A 16 -3.47 -8.60 -11.77
C ALA A 16 -2.67 -8.12 -13.00
N ASP A 17 -1.66 -8.89 -13.43
CA ASP A 17 -0.88 -8.61 -14.65
C ASP A 17 -1.76 -8.59 -15.90
N LEU A 18 -2.67 -9.55 -16.04
CA LEU A 18 -3.61 -9.62 -17.16
C LEU A 18 -4.53 -8.38 -17.18
N VAL A 19 -5.10 -8.02 -16.03
CA VAL A 19 -5.99 -6.86 -15.93
C VAL A 19 -5.24 -5.56 -16.23
N LEU A 20 -4.00 -5.43 -15.75
CA LEU A 20 -3.16 -4.27 -16.09
C LEU A 20 -2.94 -4.16 -17.60
N THR A 21 -2.62 -5.28 -18.25
CA THR A 21 -2.45 -5.33 -19.71
C THR A 21 -3.71 -4.91 -20.47
N GLN A 22 -4.89 -5.35 -20.02
CA GLN A 22 -6.18 -4.97 -20.63
C GLN A 22 -6.46 -3.48 -20.48
N ILE A 23 -6.11 -2.91 -19.31
CA ILE A 23 -6.24 -1.48 -19.04
C ILE A 23 -5.29 -0.67 -19.92
N GLU A 24 -4.03 -1.09 -20.06
CA GLU A 24 -3.03 -0.40 -20.89
C GLU A 24 -3.41 -0.40 -22.38
N LYS A 25 -4.04 -1.47 -22.86
CA LYS A 25 -4.60 -1.56 -24.21
C LYS A 25 -5.89 -0.76 -24.40
N GLY A 26 -6.48 -0.23 -23.32
CA GLY A 26 -7.76 0.47 -23.36
C GLY A 26 -8.98 -0.43 -23.56
N GLU A 27 -8.84 -1.75 -23.38
CA GLU A 27 -9.93 -2.72 -23.52
C GLU A 27 -10.93 -2.57 -22.36
N ILE A 28 -10.44 -2.19 -21.17
CA ILE A 28 -11.25 -1.94 -19.98
C ILE A 28 -10.74 -0.71 -19.23
N THR A 29 -11.64 0.03 -18.59
CA THR A 29 -11.26 1.14 -17.71
C THR A 29 -10.90 0.62 -16.32
N PHE A 30 -10.07 1.37 -15.59
CA PHE A 30 -9.70 1.01 -14.21
C PHE A 30 -10.93 0.92 -13.30
N GLU A 31 -11.86 1.87 -13.47
CA GLU A 31 -13.09 1.94 -12.70
C GLU A 31 -13.95 0.69 -12.92
N ARG A 32 -14.04 0.22 -14.19
CA ARG A 32 -14.76 -1.01 -14.53
C ARG A 32 -14.04 -2.26 -14.03
N ALA A 33 -12.71 -2.33 -14.18
CA ALA A 33 -11.91 -3.44 -13.67
C ALA A 33 -12.04 -3.59 -12.15
N ARG A 34 -12.07 -2.47 -11.41
CA ARG A 34 -12.27 -2.45 -9.96
C ARG A 34 -13.64 -3.00 -9.54
N GLU A 35 -14.69 -2.68 -10.29
CA GLU A 35 -16.06 -3.11 -10.00
C GLU A 35 -16.30 -4.57 -10.36
N ASP A 36 -15.88 -4.98 -11.56
CA ASP A 36 -16.19 -6.31 -12.11
C ASP A 36 -15.19 -7.39 -11.66
N LEU A 37 -13.91 -7.03 -11.52
CA LEU A 37 -12.81 -7.97 -11.29
C LEU A 37 -12.19 -7.83 -9.90
N GLY A 38 -12.42 -6.71 -9.22
CA GLY A 38 -11.96 -6.47 -7.86
C GLY A 38 -12.57 -7.48 -6.88
N THR A 39 -11.73 -8.05 -6.01
CA THR A 39 -12.18 -8.96 -4.95
C THR A 39 -11.99 -8.25 -3.62
N TRP A 40 -13.10 -7.87 -2.98
CA TRP A 40 -13.08 -7.10 -1.74
C TRP A 40 -13.74 -7.91 -0.61
N PRO A 41 -13.24 -7.81 0.62
CA PRO A 41 -13.96 -8.31 1.78
C PRO A 41 -15.34 -7.65 1.89
N PRO A 42 -16.37 -8.38 2.37
CA PRO A 42 -17.74 -7.86 2.44
C PRO A 42 -17.88 -6.60 3.30
N GLU A 43 -16.98 -6.37 4.25
CA GLU A 43 -16.90 -5.17 5.08
C GLU A 43 -16.48 -3.89 4.30
N VAL A 44 -15.87 -4.02 3.12
CA VAL A 44 -15.40 -2.88 2.32
C VAL A 44 -16.55 -2.32 1.47
N LYS A 45 -17.27 -1.34 2.03
CA LYS A 45 -18.50 -0.77 1.44
C LYS A 45 -18.35 -0.10 0.07
N HIS A 46 -17.14 0.29 -0.34
CA HIS A 46 -16.92 1.06 -1.57
C HIS A 46 -16.03 0.36 -2.60
N GLY A 47 -15.92 -0.97 -2.54
CA GLY A 47 -15.22 -1.76 -3.57
C GLY A 47 -13.80 -1.27 -3.85
N GLY A 48 -13.01 -1.02 -2.81
CA GLY A 48 -11.63 -0.57 -2.93
C GLY A 48 -11.40 0.94 -3.08
N ILE A 49 -12.45 1.78 -3.05
CA ILE A 49 -12.26 3.24 -2.97
C ILE A 49 -11.83 3.61 -1.55
N LEU A 50 -10.58 4.05 -1.42
CA LEU A 50 -10.04 4.63 -0.21
C LEU A 50 -10.29 6.14 -0.25
N GLY A 51 -11.07 6.63 0.73
CA GLY A 51 -11.35 8.06 0.87
C GLY A 51 -10.10 8.88 1.25
N ARG A 52 -10.30 10.11 1.72
CA ARG A 52 -9.20 10.91 2.27
C ARG A 52 -8.73 10.29 3.58
N LYS A 53 -7.52 9.73 3.58
CA LYS A 53 -6.91 9.07 4.74
C LYS A 53 -5.51 9.60 4.97
N SER A 54 -5.12 9.67 6.24
CA SER A 54 -3.72 9.85 6.64
C SER A 54 -2.92 8.58 6.31
N ARG A 55 -1.58 8.71 6.28
CA ARG A 55 -0.68 7.57 6.06
C ARG A 55 -0.99 6.39 6.99
N ASN A 56 -1.17 6.65 8.27
CA ASN A 56 -1.38 5.59 9.26
C ASN A 56 -2.76 4.93 9.14
N GLU A 57 -3.78 5.69 8.74
CA GLU A 57 -5.10 5.12 8.42
C GLU A 57 -5.03 4.25 7.16
N LEU A 58 -4.33 4.73 6.12
CA LEU A 58 -4.13 3.99 4.88
C LEU A 58 -3.42 2.65 5.14
N ARG A 59 -2.32 2.65 5.91
CA ARG A 59 -1.61 1.42 6.29
C ARG A 59 -2.52 0.45 7.05
N ARG A 60 -3.32 0.95 7.99
CA ARG A 60 -4.28 0.14 8.75
C ARG A 60 -5.32 -0.54 7.86
N ASP A 61 -5.89 0.17 6.88
CA ASP A 61 -6.89 -0.43 5.99
C ASP A 61 -6.28 -1.48 5.05
N LEU A 62 -5.00 -1.31 4.70
CA LEU A 62 -4.24 -2.27 3.91
C LEU A 62 -3.76 -3.47 4.75
N GLY A 63 -4.02 -3.47 6.06
CA GLY A 63 -3.58 -4.52 6.98
C GLY A 63 -2.08 -4.51 7.23
N GLU A 64 -1.41 -3.39 6.97
CA GLU A 64 0.02 -3.21 7.17
C GLU A 64 0.35 -2.79 8.60
N SER A 65 1.53 -3.19 9.04
CA SER A 65 2.13 -2.87 10.34
C SER A 65 3.65 -2.82 10.19
N GLU A 66 4.34 -2.26 11.18
CA GLU A 66 5.81 -2.24 11.22
C GLU A 66 6.40 -3.66 11.09
N TYR A 67 5.71 -4.66 11.63
CA TYR A 67 6.11 -6.05 11.49
C TYR A 67 6.02 -6.54 10.03
N THR A 68 4.94 -6.21 9.33
CA THR A 68 4.78 -6.65 7.93
C THR A 68 5.77 -5.95 7.01
N ASP A 69 6.06 -4.67 7.27
CA ASP A 69 7.08 -3.93 6.54
C ASP A 69 8.45 -4.59 6.70
N PHE A 70 8.84 -4.93 7.93
CA PHE A 70 10.12 -5.59 8.20
C PHE A 70 10.26 -6.94 7.49
N ILE A 71 9.19 -7.74 7.46
CA ILE A 71 9.20 -9.05 6.78
C ILE A 71 9.21 -8.90 5.25
N GLN A 72 8.50 -7.90 4.71
CA GLN A 72 8.37 -7.71 3.27
C GLN A 72 9.46 -6.81 2.67
N GLY A 73 10.17 -6.03 3.49
CA GLY A 73 11.09 -4.97 3.07
C GLY A 73 10.40 -3.82 2.33
N TYR A 74 9.07 -3.71 2.45
CA TYR A 74 8.26 -2.79 1.64
C TYR A 74 6.90 -2.55 2.31
N SER A 75 6.41 -1.31 2.22
CA SER A 75 5.03 -0.92 2.56
C SER A 75 4.33 -0.34 1.33
N MET A 76 3.22 -0.96 0.94
CA MET A 76 2.35 -0.45 -0.11
C MET A 76 1.68 0.84 0.31
N GLY A 77 1.29 0.97 1.59
CA GLY A 77 0.72 2.20 2.14
C GLY A 77 1.67 3.39 1.98
N ASP A 78 2.96 3.20 2.28
CA ASP A 78 3.98 4.24 2.14
C ASP A 78 4.22 4.61 0.68
N PHE A 79 4.41 3.61 -0.17
CA PHE A 79 4.57 3.84 -1.60
C PHE A 79 3.38 4.61 -2.20
N LEU A 80 2.14 4.23 -1.87
CA LEU A 80 0.95 4.93 -2.37
C LEU A 80 0.85 6.35 -1.81
N PHE A 81 1.21 6.55 -0.54
CA PHE A 81 1.11 7.84 0.11
C PHE A 81 2.15 8.84 -0.41
N ASP A 82 3.41 8.44 -0.51
CA ASP A 82 4.55 9.33 -0.79
C ASP A 82 4.99 9.31 -2.26
N GLU A 83 5.10 8.12 -2.88
CA GLU A 83 5.87 7.95 -4.13
C GLU A 83 5.02 7.77 -5.39
N ALA A 84 3.87 7.10 -5.28
CA ALA A 84 3.10 6.69 -6.45
C ALA A 84 2.64 7.89 -7.30
N PRO A 85 2.72 7.83 -8.64
CA PRO A 85 2.27 8.93 -9.50
C PRO A 85 0.76 9.18 -9.39
N VAL A 86 0.37 10.44 -9.22
CA VAL A 86 -1.05 10.85 -9.19
C VAL A 86 -1.67 10.68 -10.58
N GLY A 87 -2.87 10.10 -10.64
CA GLY A 87 -3.65 9.87 -11.85
C GLY A 87 -3.25 8.63 -12.66
N LYS A 88 -2.09 8.04 -12.36
CA LYS A 88 -1.61 6.82 -13.02
C LYS A 88 -1.98 5.57 -12.22
N ILE A 89 -2.10 4.47 -12.94
CA ILE A 89 -2.34 3.15 -12.37
C ILE A 89 -0.98 2.52 -12.10
N VAL A 90 -0.84 1.91 -10.93
CA VAL A 90 0.39 1.29 -10.45
C VAL A 90 0.12 -0.14 -10.02
N GLY A 91 1.08 -1.03 -10.28
CA GLY A 91 1.05 -2.42 -9.86
C GLY A 91 1.57 -3.37 -10.94
N PRO A 92 1.42 -4.69 -10.72
CA PRO A 92 0.82 -5.30 -9.54
C PRO A 92 1.67 -5.08 -8.28
N LEU A 93 1.03 -4.60 -7.20
CA LEU A 93 1.65 -4.35 -5.90
C LEU A 93 1.36 -5.51 -4.97
N ARG A 94 2.39 -6.04 -4.31
CA ARG A 94 2.22 -7.07 -3.29
C ARG A 94 1.81 -6.42 -1.97
N SER A 95 0.79 -6.99 -1.34
CA SER A 95 0.37 -6.67 0.02
C SER A 95 0.38 -7.94 0.88
N VAL A 96 0.03 -7.79 2.15
CA VAL A 96 -0.09 -8.87 3.15
C VAL A 96 -1.12 -9.92 2.74
N ASP A 97 -2.14 -9.56 1.97
CA ASP A 97 -3.30 -10.41 1.67
C ASP A 97 -3.54 -10.70 0.18
N GLY A 98 -2.75 -10.11 -0.72
CA GLY A 98 -2.88 -10.36 -2.15
C GLY A 98 -2.04 -9.43 -3.02
N TRP A 99 -2.46 -9.33 -4.28
CA TRP A 99 -1.89 -8.44 -5.28
C TRP A 99 -2.91 -7.39 -5.70
N TYR A 100 -2.47 -6.15 -5.79
CA TYR A 100 -3.33 -5.00 -6.04
C TYR A 100 -2.88 -4.19 -7.25
N LEU A 101 -3.85 -3.65 -7.98
CA LEU A 101 -3.66 -2.51 -8.85
C LEU A 101 -4.25 -1.30 -8.13
N ALA A 102 -3.49 -0.21 -8.07
CA ALA A 102 -3.90 0.99 -7.37
C ALA A 102 -3.80 2.22 -8.26
N LYS A 103 -4.61 3.24 -7.98
CA LYS A 103 -4.58 4.54 -8.66
C LYS A 103 -4.73 5.63 -7.63
N VAL A 104 -3.72 6.49 -7.50
CA VAL A 104 -3.78 7.64 -6.61
C VAL A 104 -4.54 8.75 -7.32
N VAL A 105 -5.79 9.01 -6.94
CA VAL A 105 -6.61 10.05 -7.60
C VAL A 105 -6.09 11.46 -7.28
N ARG A 106 -5.80 11.74 -6.01
CA ARG A 106 -5.35 13.04 -5.55
C ARG A 106 -4.64 12.93 -4.20
N ARG A 107 -3.66 13.82 -3.97
CA ARG A 107 -3.06 14.07 -2.65
C ARG A 107 -3.56 15.39 -2.08
N TYR A 108 -3.79 15.41 -0.78
CA TYR A 108 -4.19 16.62 -0.05
C TYR A 108 -3.03 17.07 0.84
N PRO A 109 -2.70 18.38 0.87
CA PRO A 109 -1.74 18.89 1.82
C PRO A 109 -2.26 18.72 3.25
N ALA A 110 -1.34 18.75 4.21
CA ALA A 110 -1.68 18.79 5.62
C ALA A 110 -2.56 20.02 5.91
N THR A 111 -3.70 19.79 6.58
CA THR A 111 -4.64 20.89 6.93
C THR A 111 -4.10 21.76 8.06
N GLN A 112 -3.21 21.21 8.89
CA GLN A 112 -2.69 21.87 10.09
C GLN A 112 -1.17 21.93 10.03
N ALA A 113 -0.61 23.08 10.41
CA ALA A 113 0.83 23.23 10.56
C ALA A 113 1.31 22.39 11.76
N VAL A 114 2.29 21.53 11.50
CA VAL A 114 2.92 20.70 12.54
C VAL A 114 3.78 21.61 13.41
N THR A 115 3.56 21.59 14.73
CA THR A 115 4.34 22.39 15.68
C THR A 115 5.05 21.50 16.68
N LEU A 116 6.31 21.80 17.00
CA LEU A 116 7.08 21.10 18.04
C LEU A 116 6.80 21.63 19.45
N LYS A 117 5.93 22.63 19.57
CA LYS A 117 5.57 23.27 20.85
C LYS A 117 4.59 22.42 21.65
N ASP A 118 3.71 21.68 20.96
CA ASP A 118 2.81 20.73 21.60
C ASP A 118 3.57 19.43 21.94
N PRO A 119 3.66 19.05 23.23
CA PRO A 119 4.31 17.82 23.66
C PRO A 119 3.78 16.57 22.95
N LYS A 120 2.47 16.50 22.68
CA LYS A 120 1.86 15.33 22.04
C LYS A 120 2.26 15.22 20.57
N MET A 121 2.22 16.32 19.82
CA MET A 121 2.71 16.34 18.44
C MET A 121 4.19 16.00 18.37
N LYS A 122 4.99 16.55 19.28
CA LYS A 122 6.43 16.26 19.35
C LYS A 122 6.68 14.76 19.55
N GLU A 123 5.97 14.13 20.49
CA GLU A 123 6.10 12.70 20.72
C GLU A 123 5.72 11.88 19.48
N MET A 124 4.60 12.21 18.82
CA MET A 124 4.19 11.53 17.59
C MET A 124 5.25 11.63 16.48
N ILE A 125 5.86 12.82 16.31
CA ILE A 125 6.92 13.03 15.31
C ILE A 125 8.17 12.23 15.65
N VAL A 126 8.54 12.19 16.94
CA VAL A 126 9.70 11.42 17.40
C VAL A 126 9.48 9.93 17.15
N GLN A 127 8.31 9.40 17.48
CA GLN A 127 7.98 7.98 17.22
C GLN A 127 8.06 7.67 15.72
N GLU A 128 7.44 8.47 14.87
CA GLU A 128 7.49 8.29 13.42
C GLU A 128 8.92 8.37 12.88
N TYR A 129 9.72 9.32 13.36
CA TYR A 129 11.12 9.47 12.98
C TYR A 129 11.96 8.25 13.38
N LEU A 130 11.80 7.77 14.61
CA LEU A 130 12.51 6.60 15.10
C LEU A 130 12.14 5.35 14.30
N VAL A 131 10.85 5.14 14.00
CA VAL A 131 10.39 4.00 13.20
C VAL A 131 11.00 4.06 11.79
N ARG A 132 10.92 5.20 11.10
CA ARG A 132 11.50 5.35 9.74
C ARG A 132 13.01 5.11 9.73
N LYS A 133 13.73 5.63 10.72
CA LYS A 133 15.19 5.42 10.83
C LYS A 133 15.54 3.98 11.17
N PHE A 134 14.76 3.34 12.04
CA PHE A 134 14.95 1.94 12.38
C PHE A 134 14.72 1.03 11.16
N MET A 135 13.65 1.25 10.39
CA MET A 135 13.37 0.46 9.19
C MET A 135 14.44 0.64 8.13
N ALA A 136 14.85 1.88 7.84
CA ALA A 136 15.95 2.14 6.91
C ALA A 136 17.25 1.43 7.33
N TRP A 137 17.58 1.47 8.63
CA TRP A 137 18.72 0.73 9.16
C TRP A 137 18.54 -0.79 9.07
N ALA A 138 17.35 -1.31 9.35
CA ALA A 138 17.04 -2.74 9.25
C ALA A 138 17.21 -3.26 7.82
N ASP A 139 16.73 -2.51 6.83
CA ASP A 139 16.90 -2.81 5.41
C ASP A 139 18.38 -2.81 5.01
N GLU A 140 19.16 -1.81 5.47
CA GLU A 140 20.61 -1.77 5.25
C GLU A 140 21.33 -2.98 5.84
N VAL A 141 20.95 -3.42 7.04
CA VAL A 141 21.55 -4.59 7.70
C VAL A 141 21.14 -5.87 6.99
N ALA A 142 19.86 -6.03 6.66
CA ALA A 142 19.35 -7.18 5.91
C ALA A 142 20.05 -7.33 4.55
N ALA A 143 20.30 -6.22 3.84
CA ALA A 143 21.03 -6.23 2.59
C ALA A 143 22.50 -6.67 2.72
N ARG A 144 23.13 -6.47 3.89
CA ARG A 144 24.52 -6.90 4.16
C ARG A 144 24.62 -8.37 4.55
N ILE A 145 23.57 -8.92 5.14
CA ILE A 145 23.54 -10.32 5.56
C ILE A 145 23.16 -11.17 4.35
N ARG A 146 24.14 -11.89 3.80
CA ARG A 146 23.84 -13.00 2.89
C ARG A 146 23.22 -14.12 3.74
N LEU A 147 21.92 -14.32 3.59
CA LEU A 147 21.27 -15.53 4.08
C LEU A 147 21.73 -16.68 3.17
N GLU A 148 22.54 -17.59 3.72
CA GLU A 148 22.89 -18.89 3.13
C GLU A 148 21.71 -19.88 3.25
#